data_AF-A0A182W3D9-F1
#
_entry.id   AF-A0A182W3D9-F1
#
_cell.length_a   1.000
_cell.length_b   1.000
_cell.length_c   1.000
_cell.angle_alpha   90.00
_cell.angle_beta   90.00
_cell.angle_gamma   90.00
#
_symmetry.space_group_name_H-M   'P 1'
#
loop_
_entity.id
_entity.type
_entity.pdbx_description
1 polymer ?
#
loop_
_entity_poly.entity_id
_entity_poly.type
_entity_poly.pdbx_seq_one_letter_code
_entity_poly.pdbx_strand_id
1 'polypeptide(L)'
;MVLAKEYRICMPLTVEEYKIGQLYMIARHSLEQSDDGEGVEVIENKECFDPEHGKGQYTEKRIHLSSRLPYWLQAVCPKVFYVIEKGWNYYPYTCSFIPKLHIRILTRFEDNAGTSENCLNLSEETLKTRIVDHVDIAFEEPAEKHYKKEEDPKFFKSRITGRGPLVEGWRQTDSPMMCSYKLVEASFEVWGLQTRVEDFIQKCIRDVLLLGHRQAFAWIDEWHGMSIDDVRMYEKDKQMEANDKLRQSLPPALETDKTQESN
;
A
#
# COMPACT_ATOMS: atom_id res chain seq x y z
N MET A 1 -9.72 19.90 -10.50
CA MET A 1 -10.17 19.55 -9.14
C MET A 1 -9.53 18.21 -8.83
N VAL A 2 -8.81 18.08 -7.72
CA VAL A 2 -8.13 16.83 -7.35
C VAL A 2 -9.13 15.97 -6.57
N LEU A 3 -9.27 14.69 -6.93
CA LEU A 3 -10.15 13.77 -6.21
C LEU A 3 -9.44 13.27 -4.94
N ALA A 4 -9.90 13.73 -3.78
CA ALA A 4 -9.34 13.41 -2.46
C ALA A 4 -10.27 12.46 -1.68
N LYS A 5 -9.76 11.27 -1.31
CA LYS A 5 -10.47 10.30 -0.46
C LYS A 5 -9.61 9.91 0.74
N GLU A 6 -10.17 9.96 1.94
CA GLU A 6 -9.52 9.50 3.17
C GLU A 6 -10.03 8.11 3.53
N TYR A 7 -9.20 7.09 3.33
CA TYR A 7 -9.49 5.72 3.75
C TYR A 7 -9.10 5.53 5.21
N ARG A 8 -10.06 5.11 6.03
CA ARG A 8 -9.88 4.77 7.45
C ARG A 8 -9.97 3.27 7.61
N ILE A 9 -8.85 2.63 7.94
CA ILE A 9 -8.75 1.19 8.10
C ILE A 9 -8.41 0.86 9.55
N CYS A 10 -9.42 0.43 10.30
CA CYS A 10 -9.24 -0.08 11.65
C CYS A 10 -8.57 -1.45 11.60
N MET A 11 -7.76 -1.77 12.60
CA MET A 11 -7.16 -3.10 12.80
C MET A 11 -7.17 -3.43 14.29
N PRO A 12 -7.41 -4.71 14.66
CA PRO A 12 -7.36 -5.18 16.04
C PRO A 12 -5.89 -5.37 16.52
N LEU A 13 -5.10 -4.31 16.40
CA LEU A 13 -3.66 -4.23 16.63
C LEU A 13 -3.35 -2.92 17.35
N THR A 14 -2.22 -2.83 18.04
CA THR A 14 -1.66 -1.52 18.41
C THR A 14 -0.93 -0.89 17.22
N VAL A 15 -0.72 0.43 17.27
CA VAL A 15 0.13 1.16 16.32
C VAL A 15 1.53 0.52 16.24
N GLU A 16 2.16 0.20 17.37
CA GLU A 16 3.48 -0.43 17.42
C GLU A 16 3.51 -1.83 16.78
N GLU A 17 2.49 -2.66 16.99
CA GLU A 17 2.39 -3.95 16.30
C GLU A 17 2.21 -3.75 14.79
N TYR A 18 1.36 -2.80 14.38
CA TYR A 18 1.10 -2.50 12.98
C TYR A 18 2.35 -1.97 12.26
N LYS A 19 3.28 -1.31 12.96
CA LYS A 19 4.58 -0.90 12.41
C LYS A 19 5.37 -2.08 11.83
N ILE A 20 5.34 -3.23 12.50
CA ILE A 20 6.01 -4.45 12.05
C ILE A 20 5.15 -5.17 11.01
N GLY A 21 3.86 -5.38 11.32
CA GLY A 21 2.94 -6.11 10.46
C GLY A 21 2.80 -5.51 9.05
N GLN A 22 2.81 -4.17 8.92
CA GLN A 22 2.73 -3.54 7.60
C GLN A 22 3.97 -3.81 6.74
N LEU A 23 5.17 -3.83 7.32
CA LEU A 23 6.41 -4.07 6.58
C LEU A 23 6.47 -5.51 6.08
N TYR A 24 6.13 -6.45 6.98
CA TYR A 24 5.98 -7.86 6.64
C TYR A 24 4.95 -8.06 5.52
N MET A 25 3.77 -7.46 5.67
CA MET A 25 2.69 -7.55 4.69
C MET A 25 3.12 -7.00 3.33
N ILE A 26 3.73 -5.81 3.29
CA ILE A 26 4.19 -5.20 2.03
C ILE A 26 5.21 -6.10 1.34
N ALA A 27 6.19 -6.63 2.08
CA ALA A 27 7.22 -7.51 1.53
C ALA A 27 6.65 -8.80 0.95
N ARG A 28 5.77 -9.47 1.69
CA ARG A 28 5.14 -10.72 1.25
C ARG A 28 4.15 -10.50 0.10
N HIS A 29 3.28 -9.49 0.23
CA HIS A 29 2.30 -9.16 -0.79
C HIS A 29 2.99 -8.76 -2.10
N SER A 30 4.08 -7.99 -2.03
CA SER A 30 4.87 -7.64 -3.21
C SER A 30 5.38 -8.87 -3.95
N LEU A 31 5.86 -9.89 -3.22
CA LEU A 31 6.30 -11.14 -3.83
C LEU A 31 5.13 -11.95 -4.41
N GLU A 32 4.00 -12.05 -3.71
CA GLU A 32 2.80 -12.76 -4.19
C GLU A 32 2.21 -12.11 -5.46
N GLN A 33 2.40 -10.80 -5.62
CA GLN A 33 1.94 -10.05 -6.78
C GLN A 33 2.98 -9.96 -7.91
N SER A 34 4.21 -10.41 -7.72
CA SER A 34 5.24 -10.42 -8.77
C SER A 34 5.16 -11.72 -9.58
N ASP A 35 4.65 -11.62 -10.81
CA ASP A 35 4.53 -12.75 -11.75
C ASP A 35 4.48 -12.25 -13.21
N ASP A 36 4.96 -13.05 -14.15
CA ASP A 36 4.93 -12.77 -15.61
C ASP A 36 5.44 -11.36 -16.03
N GLY A 37 6.46 -10.84 -15.34
CA GLY A 37 7.02 -9.50 -15.63
C GLY A 37 6.17 -8.34 -15.14
N GLU A 38 5.08 -8.63 -14.42
CA GLU A 38 4.22 -7.67 -13.72
C GLU A 38 4.53 -7.71 -12.22
N GLY A 39 4.54 -6.55 -11.56
CA GLY A 39 4.85 -6.48 -10.13
C GLY A 39 5.62 -5.23 -9.74
N VAL A 40 6.15 -5.24 -8.52
CA VAL A 40 6.84 -4.10 -7.92
C VAL A 40 8.33 -4.39 -7.87
N GLU A 41 9.12 -3.62 -8.63
CA GLU A 41 10.57 -3.65 -8.58
C GLU A 41 11.07 -2.55 -7.64
N VAL A 42 11.78 -2.92 -6.57
CA VAL A 42 12.39 -1.94 -5.66
C VAL A 42 13.74 -1.50 -6.22
N ILE A 43 13.86 -0.21 -6.54
CA ILE A 43 15.06 0.43 -7.13
C ILE A 43 15.99 0.97 -6.05
N GLU A 44 15.42 1.64 -5.06
CA GLU A 44 16.18 2.21 -3.94
C GLU A 44 15.40 2.01 -2.64
N ASN A 45 16.13 1.67 -1.57
CA ASN A 45 15.61 1.57 -0.21
C ASN A 45 16.72 2.00 0.75
N LYS A 46 16.66 3.23 1.26
CA LYS A 46 17.73 3.83 2.09
C LYS A 46 17.18 4.69 3.22
N GLU A 47 17.97 4.85 4.27
CA GLU A 47 17.66 5.82 5.33
C GLU A 47 17.64 7.25 4.77
N CYS A 48 16.74 8.08 5.28
CA CYS A 48 16.65 9.49 4.96
C CYS A 48 16.41 10.34 6.22
N PHE A 49 16.58 11.65 6.09
CA PHE A 49 16.30 12.61 7.17
C PHE A 49 15.46 13.74 6.63
N ASP A 50 14.50 14.19 7.43
CA ASP A 50 13.69 15.37 7.20
C ASP A 50 13.77 16.32 8.41
N PRO A 51 13.88 17.65 8.20
CA PRO A 51 13.97 18.61 9.29
C PRO A 51 12.75 18.63 10.22
N GLU A 52 11.55 18.32 9.72
CA GLU A 52 10.29 18.32 10.46
C GLU A 52 9.98 16.94 11.05
N HIS A 53 10.23 15.87 10.28
CA HIS A 53 9.83 14.52 10.64
C HIS A 53 10.97 13.62 11.16
N GLY A 54 12.22 14.08 11.11
CA GLY A 54 13.38 13.37 11.63
C GLY A 54 13.88 12.23 10.73
N LYS A 55 14.40 11.15 11.33
CA LYS A 55 14.90 9.98 10.60
C LYS A 55 13.74 9.20 9.98
N GLY A 56 13.90 8.75 8.74
CA GLY A 56 12.94 7.93 8.03
C GLY A 56 13.58 7.00 7.01
N GLN A 57 12.75 6.43 6.14
CA GLN A 57 13.17 5.57 5.04
C GLN A 57 12.66 6.13 3.71
N TYR A 58 13.55 6.31 2.75
CA TYR A 58 13.20 6.57 1.36
C TYR A 58 13.13 5.27 0.57
N THR A 59 12.09 5.14 -0.26
CA THR A 59 11.96 4.05 -1.22
C THR A 59 11.63 4.59 -2.61
N GLU A 60 12.24 4.01 -3.64
CA GLU A 60 11.85 4.22 -5.02
C GLU A 60 11.53 2.87 -5.66
N LYS A 61 10.36 2.75 -6.29
CA LYS A 61 9.88 1.52 -6.89
C LYS A 61 9.38 1.76 -8.31
N ARG A 62 9.52 0.75 -9.18
CA ARG A 62 8.88 0.68 -10.49
C ARG A 62 7.79 -0.37 -10.44
N ILE A 63 6.55 0.05 -10.70
CA ILE A 63 5.39 -0.83 -10.71
C ILE A 63 5.06 -1.14 -12.17
N HIS A 64 5.29 -2.39 -12.56
CA HIS A 64 4.97 -2.94 -13.87
C HIS A 64 3.52 -3.44 -13.83
N LEU A 65 2.63 -2.82 -14.62
CA LEU A 65 1.18 -3.06 -14.61
C LEU A 65 0.57 -3.23 -16.02
N SER A 66 1.39 -3.49 -17.03
CA SER A 66 1.01 -3.33 -18.44
C SER A 66 -0.21 -4.18 -18.83
N SER A 67 -0.24 -5.46 -18.43
CA SER A 67 -1.35 -6.38 -18.66
C SER A 67 -2.47 -6.29 -17.61
N ARG A 68 -2.21 -5.64 -16.47
CA ARG A 68 -3.17 -5.49 -15.35
C ARG A 68 -4.08 -4.27 -15.50
N LEU A 69 -3.80 -3.38 -16.45
CA LEU A 69 -4.67 -2.25 -16.74
C LEU A 69 -5.96 -2.68 -17.47
N PRO A 70 -7.08 -1.97 -17.27
CA PRO A 70 -8.26 -2.12 -18.12
C PRO A 70 -7.94 -1.85 -19.59
N TYR A 71 -8.60 -2.59 -20.50
CA TYR A 71 -8.38 -2.49 -21.95
C TYR A 71 -8.45 -1.06 -22.51
N TRP A 72 -9.38 -0.24 -22.00
CA TRP A 72 -9.51 1.16 -22.42
C TRP A 72 -8.31 2.02 -22.04
N LEU A 73 -7.60 1.68 -20.96
CA LEU A 73 -6.40 2.38 -20.51
C LEU A 73 -5.16 1.84 -21.24
N GLN A 74 -5.10 0.53 -21.50
CA GLN A 74 -4.08 -0.06 -22.38
C GLN A 74 -4.09 0.57 -23.79
N ALA A 75 -5.27 0.91 -24.31
CA ALA A 75 -5.40 1.53 -25.63
C ALA A 75 -4.79 2.94 -25.74
N VAL A 76 -4.57 3.62 -24.61
CA VAL A 76 -4.01 4.99 -24.55
C VAL A 76 -2.61 5.03 -23.95
N CYS A 77 -2.15 3.95 -23.31
CA CYS A 77 -0.81 3.83 -22.74
C CYS A 77 0.19 3.22 -23.75
N PRO A 78 1.48 3.59 -23.69
CA PRO A 78 2.53 2.89 -24.44
C PRO A 78 2.54 1.39 -24.12
N LYS A 79 2.97 0.56 -25.08
CA LYS A 79 3.01 -0.92 -24.93
C LYS A 79 3.88 -1.40 -23.76
N VAL A 80 4.87 -0.61 -23.37
CA VAL A 80 5.70 -0.83 -22.18
C VAL A 80 5.66 0.46 -21.39
N PHE A 81 5.04 0.42 -20.21
CA PHE A 81 5.09 1.51 -19.26
C PHE A 81 5.21 0.93 -17.84
N TYR A 82 5.79 1.72 -16.95
CA TYR A 82 5.84 1.44 -15.53
C TYR A 82 5.52 2.72 -14.77
N VAL A 83 5.01 2.57 -13.55
CA VAL A 83 4.74 3.67 -12.64
C VAL A 83 5.91 3.82 -11.68
N ILE A 84 6.48 5.02 -11.54
CA ILE A 84 7.52 5.29 -10.55
C ILE A 84 6.85 5.74 -9.26
N GLU A 85 6.91 4.92 -8.21
CA GLU A 85 6.53 5.31 -6.85
C GLU A 85 7.77 5.76 -6.09
N LYS A 86 7.80 7.03 -5.66
CA LYS A 86 8.74 7.51 -4.65
C LYS A 86 8.01 7.60 -3.33
N GLY A 87 8.53 7.00 -2.26
CA GLY A 87 7.91 6.92 -0.95
C GLY A 87 8.84 7.39 0.17
N TRP A 88 8.38 8.28 1.05
CA TRP A 88 9.11 8.72 2.24
C TRP A 88 8.36 8.27 3.48
N ASN A 89 8.94 7.37 4.27
CA ASN A 89 8.37 6.80 5.48
C ASN A 89 9.07 7.37 6.72
N TYR A 90 8.41 8.32 7.38
CA TYR A 90 8.79 8.89 8.68
C TYR A 90 7.79 8.44 9.73
N TYR A 91 7.64 7.12 9.90
CA TYR A 91 6.63 6.52 10.76
C TYR A 91 6.36 7.36 12.04
N PRO A 92 5.11 7.81 12.28
CA PRO A 92 3.86 7.30 11.71
C PRO A 92 3.42 7.93 10.36
N TYR A 93 4.22 8.78 9.73
CA TYR A 93 3.86 9.46 8.47
C TYR A 93 4.46 8.78 7.23
N THR A 94 3.73 8.77 6.12
CA THR A 94 4.26 8.33 4.81
C THR A 94 3.67 9.15 3.66
N CYS A 95 4.47 9.46 2.63
CA CYS A 95 4.06 10.18 1.41
C CYS A 95 4.58 9.48 0.14
N SER A 96 3.77 9.41 -0.94
CA SER A 96 4.19 8.90 -2.27
C SER A 96 3.88 9.85 -3.46
N PHE A 97 4.60 9.77 -4.60
CA PHE A 97 4.44 10.68 -5.78
C PHE A 97 4.74 10.06 -7.18
N ILE A 98 4.02 10.50 -8.25
CA ILE A 98 4.19 10.15 -9.68
C ILE A 98 4.08 11.43 -10.60
N PRO A 99 4.90 11.64 -11.66
CA PRO A 99 5.10 12.95 -12.31
C PRO A 99 4.19 13.39 -13.49
N LYS A 100 3.36 12.52 -14.11
CA LYS A 100 2.34 12.92 -15.14
C LYS A 100 0.90 12.53 -14.77
N LEU A 101 0.81 11.66 -13.79
CA LEU A 101 -0.38 11.28 -13.06
C LEU A 101 0.01 11.57 -11.62
N HIS A 102 -0.66 12.49 -10.94
CA HIS A 102 -0.27 12.84 -9.58
C HIS A 102 -1.10 12.00 -8.61
N ILE A 103 -0.46 11.02 -7.97
CA ILE A 103 -1.03 10.30 -6.83
C ILE A 103 -0.21 10.68 -5.61
N ARG A 104 -0.85 11.33 -4.63
CA ARG A 104 -0.27 11.59 -3.32
C ARG A 104 -1.04 10.80 -2.27
N ILE A 105 -0.32 10.00 -1.49
CA ILE A 105 -0.90 9.24 -0.38
C ILE A 105 -0.26 9.71 0.91
N LEU A 106 -1.02 10.42 1.75
CA LEU A 106 -0.59 10.77 3.10
C LEU A 106 -1.15 9.74 4.08
N THR A 107 -0.29 9.16 4.91
CA THR A 107 -0.72 8.21 5.94
C THR A 107 -0.42 8.72 7.35
N ARG A 108 -1.30 8.45 8.31
CA ARG A 108 -1.05 8.52 9.76
C ARG A 108 -1.67 7.32 10.46
N PHE A 109 -1.07 6.90 11.56
CA PHE A 109 -1.55 5.80 12.41
C PHE A 109 -1.87 6.33 13.80
N GLU A 110 -3.00 5.92 14.38
CA GLU A 110 -3.38 6.27 15.75
C GLU A 110 -4.06 5.08 16.45
N ASP A 111 -3.84 4.93 17.76
CA ASP A 111 -4.51 3.93 18.61
C ASP A 111 -5.95 4.37 18.94
N ASN A 112 -6.81 4.36 17.93
CA ASN A 112 -8.24 4.62 18.04
C ASN A 112 -9.04 3.86 16.97
N ALA A 113 -10.36 3.92 17.04
CA ALA A 113 -11.27 3.24 16.12
C ALA A 113 -11.69 4.13 14.92
N GLY A 114 -10.77 4.91 14.35
CA GLY A 114 -11.09 5.75 13.18
C GLY A 114 -11.87 7.03 13.50
N THR A 115 -11.78 7.50 14.74
CA THR A 115 -12.59 8.60 15.31
C THR A 115 -11.99 9.99 15.13
N SER A 116 -10.71 10.10 14.75
CA SER A 116 -10.05 11.40 14.58
C SER A 116 -10.52 12.09 13.31
N GLU A 117 -10.96 13.34 13.44
CA GLU A 117 -11.49 14.09 12.30
C GLU A 117 -10.38 14.59 11.37
N ASN A 118 -9.33 15.22 11.90
CA ASN A 118 -8.25 15.80 11.08
C ASN A 118 -6.85 15.45 11.60
N CYS A 119 -6.58 14.16 11.82
CA CYS A 119 -5.25 13.72 12.27
C CYS A 119 -4.16 13.97 11.20
N LEU A 120 -4.53 14.05 9.93
CA LEU A 120 -3.59 14.32 8.83
C LEU A 120 -3.23 15.81 8.68
N ASN A 121 -3.72 16.69 9.56
CA ASN A 121 -3.50 18.13 9.52
C ASN A 121 -3.80 18.75 8.14
N LEU A 122 -4.91 18.32 7.54
CA LEU A 122 -5.37 18.82 6.25
C LEU A 122 -5.82 20.28 6.36
N SER A 123 -5.66 21.02 5.26
CA SER A 123 -6.23 22.37 5.14
C SER A 123 -7.75 22.31 5.26
N GLU A 124 -8.39 23.42 5.67
CA GLU A 124 -9.86 23.46 5.78
C GLU A 124 -10.57 23.14 4.46
N GLU A 125 -9.99 23.53 3.33
CA GLU A 125 -10.55 23.29 2.00
C GLU A 125 -10.55 21.79 1.65
N THR A 126 -9.40 21.12 1.82
CA THR A 126 -9.29 19.68 1.59
C THR A 126 -10.14 18.92 2.61
N LEU A 127 -10.16 19.37 3.88
CA LEU A 127 -10.95 18.74 4.93
C LEU A 127 -12.45 18.75 4.59
N LYS A 128 -12.99 19.89 4.14
CA LYS A 128 -14.42 20.01 3.80
C LYS A 128 -14.82 19.23 2.55
N THR A 129 -13.90 19.01 1.62
CA THR A 129 -14.17 18.39 0.31
C THR A 129 -13.79 16.91 0.22
N ARG A 130 -12.95 16.40 1.13
CA ARG A 130 -12.56 14.99 1.14
C ARG A 130 -13.75 14.07 1.39
N ILE A 131 -13.70 12.90 0.76
CA ILE A 131 -14.66 11.83 1.02
C ILE A 131 -14.01 10.86 2.00
N VAL A 132 -14.65 10.64 3.16
CA VAL A 132 -14.18 9.64 4.14
C VAL A 132 -14.78 8.27 3.81
N ASP A 133 -13.94 7.25 3.72
CA ASP A 133 -14.30 5.87 3.41
C ASP A 133 -13.76 4.92 4.50
N HIS A 134 -14.64 4.19 5.16
CA HIS A 134 -14.29 3.29 6.26
C HIS A 134 -14.17 1.85 5.77
N VAL A 135 -12.99 1.45 5.31
CA VAL A 135 -12.72 0.11 4.78
C VAL A 135 -12.87 -0.95 5.89
N ASP A 136 -13.83 -1.86 5.75
CA ASP A 136 -14.05 -2.96 6.71
C ASP A 136 -13.32 -4.24 6.27
N ILE A 137 -12.21 -4.54 6.95
CA ILE A 137 -11.42 -5.73 6.65
C ILE A 137 -12.17 -7.05 6.87
N ALA A 138 -13.23 -7.11 7.68
CA ALA A 138 -13.97 -8.34 7.94
C ALA A 138 -15.17 -8.50 6.99
N PHE A 139 -15.95 -7.43 6.81
CA PHE A 139 -17.25 -7.48 6.15
C PHE A 139 -17.28 -6.98 4.71
N GLU A 140 -16.19 -6.40 4.21
CA GLU A 140 -16.02 -6.18 2.79
C GLU A 140 -15.26 -7.34 2.14
N GLU A 141 -15.66 -7.67 0.91
CA GLU A 141 -15.08 -8.78 0.17
C GLU A 141 -14.04 -8.27 -0.85
N PRO A 142 -12.83 -8.87 -0.90
CA PRO A 142 -11.90 -8.59 -1.98
C PRO A 142 -12.44 -9.17 -3.30
N ALA A 143 -11.80 -8.83 -4.42
CA ALA A 143 -12.11 -9.48 -5.69
C ALA A 143 -12.01 -11.01 -5.56
N GLU A 144 -12.95 -11.74 -6.18
CA GLU A 144 -13.08 -13.20 -6.03
C GLU A 144 -11.76 -13.96 -6.28
N LYS A 145 -10.99 -13.54 -7.30
CA LYS A 145 -9.67 -14.12 -7.62
C LYS A 145 -8.62 -14.00 -6.51
N HIS A 146 -8.83 -13.10 -5.55
CA HIS A 146 -7.94 -12.86 -4.42
C HIS A 146 -8.52 -13.40 -3.11
N TYR A 147 -9.76 -13.90 -3.09
CA TYR A 147 -10.36 -14.44 -1.87
C TYR A 147 -9.72 -15.77 -1.50
N LYS A 148 -9.18 -15.84 -0.28
CA LYS A 148 -8.73 -17.06 0.37
C LYS A 148 -9.39 -17.18 1.74
N LYS A 149 -9.96 -18.35 2.06
CA LYS A 149 -10.73 -18.54 3.29
C LYS A 149 -9.85 -18.40 4.53
N GLU A 150 -8.61 -18.85 4.44
CA GLU A 150 -7.57 -18.74 5.45
C GLU A 150 -7.13 -17.29 5.72
N GLU A 151 -7.34 -16.39 4.76
CA GLU A 151 -7.06 -14.95 4.87
C GLU A 151 -8.32 -14.14 5.22
N ASP A 152 -9.44 -14.80 5.55
CA ASP A 152 -10.69 -14.13 5.87
C ASP A 152 -10.81 -13.84 7.37
N PRO A 153 -10.80 -12.56 7.81
CA PRO A 153 -10.87 -12.21 9.23
C PRO A 153 -12.13 -12.72 9.94
N LYS A 154 -13.21 -13.01 9.20
CA LYS A 154 -14.43 -13.64 9.73
C LYS A 154 -14.22 -15.08 10.21
N PHE A 155 -13.20 -15.76 9.69
CA PHE A 155 -12.90 -17.16 9.98
C PHE A 155 -11.52 -17.35 10.63
N PHE A 156 -10.62 -16.39 10.47
CA PHE A 156 -9.29 -16.44 11.03
C PHE A 156 -9.28 -16.16 12.53
N LYS A 157 -8.58 -17.00 13.28
CA LYS A 157 -8.26 -16.76 14.70
C LYS A 157 -6.78 -17.04 14.92
N SER A 158 -6.08 -16.04 15.42
CA SER A 158 -4.67 -16.12 15.78
C SER A 158 -4.45 -17.14 16.89
N ARG A 159 -3.47 -18.03 16.68
CA ARG A 159 -3.03 -19.01 17.70
C ARG A 159 -2.07 -18.38 18.70
N ILE A 160 -1.35 -17.34 18.30
CA ILE A 160 -0.36 -16.65 19.14
C ILE A 160 -1.03 -15.62 20.05
N THR A 161 -1.88 -14.77 19.48
CA THR A 161 -2.49 -13.63 20.19
C THR A 161 -3.90 -13.92 20.68
N GLY A 162 -4.56 -14.96 20.14
CA GLY A 162 -5.97 -15.27 20.42
C GLY A 162 -6.99 -14.34 19.75
N ARG A 163 -6.54 -13.33 18.98
CA ARG A 163 -7.40 -12.35 18.30
C ARG A 163 -8.15 -12.97 17.12
N GLY A 164 -9.35 -12.47 16.85
CA GLY A 164 -10.28 -13.02 15.88
C GLY A 164 -11.04 -14.26 16.40
N PRO A 165 -12.00 -14.79 15.63
CA PRO A 165 -12.53 -14.21 14.39
C PRO A 165 -13.25 -12.89 14.62
N LEU A 166 -13.21 -12.01 13.62
CA LEU A 166 -13.90 -10.72 13.67
C LEU A 166 -15.38 -10.91 13.36
N VAL A 167 -16.24 -10.42 14.26
CA VAL A 167 -17.70 -10.52 14.17
C VAL A 167 -18.33 -9.15 13.96
N GLU A 168 -19.64 -9.11 13.71
CA GLU A 168 -20.34 -7.84 13.51
C GLU A 168 -20.17 -6.93 14.74
N GLY A 169 -19.79 -5.67 14.51
CA GLY A 169 -19.46 -4.74 15.60
C GLY A 169 -18.03 -4.85 16.15
N TRP A 170 -17.14 -5.65 15.54
CA TRP A 170 -15.76 -5.85 16.01
C TRP A 170 -14.98 -4.55 16.26
N ARG A 171 -15.24 -3.49 15.48
CA ARG A 171 -14.59 -2.18 15.64
C ARG A 171 -14.86 -1.54 17.02
N GLN A 172 -15.96 -1.90 17.68
CA GLN A 172 -16.33 -1.40 19.02
C GLN A 172 -16.03 -2.40 20.14
N THR A 173 -15.95 -3.69 19.83
CA THR A 173 -15.79 -4.75 20.84
C THR A 173 -14.38 -5.25 21.01
N ASP A 174 -13.56 -5.19 19.95
CA ASP A 174 -12.23 -5.80 19.94
C ASP A 174 -11.17 -4.80 20.41
N SER A 175 -10.15 -5.33 21.09
CA SER A 175 -9.03 -4.57 21.63
C SER A 175 -7.76 -5.42 21.62
N PRO A 176 -6.56 -4.85 21.37
CA PRO A 176 -6.30 -3.44 21.06
C PRO A 176 -6.87 -3.01 19.70
N MET A 177 -6.96 -1.69 19.48
CA MET A 177 -7.48 -1.11 18.24
C MET A 177 -6.62 0.06 17.80
N MET A 178 -6.25 0.04 16.53
CA MET A 178 -5.61 1.17 15.85
C MET A 178 -6.33 1.45 14.53
N CYS A 179 -6.11 2.64 13.98
CA CYS A 179 -6.61 3.02 12.68
C CYS A 179 -5.51 3.63 11.82
N SER A 180 -5.40 3.14 10.58
CA SER A 180 -4.65 3.82 9.52
C SER A 180 -5.56 4.82 8.81
N TYR A 181 -5.15 6.09 8.82
CA TYR A 181 -5.78 7.17 8.08
C TYR A 181 -4.95 7.45 6.84
N LYS A 182 -5.53 7.23 5.65
CA LYS A 182 -4.83 7.36 4.37
C LYS A 182 -5.56 8.32 3.45
N LEU A 183 -5.10 9.56 3.34
CA LEU A 183 -5.59 10.49 2.34
C LEU A 183 -4.92 10.20 1.00
N VAL A 184 -5.73 9.84 0.00
CA VAL A 184 -5.33 9.60 -1.37
C VAL A 184 -5.86 10.73 -2.24
N GLU A 185 -4.94 11.50 -2.80
CA GLU A 185 -5.20 12.53 -3.77
C GLU A 185 -4.75 12.04 -5.15
N ALA A 186 -5.71 11.85 -6.05
CA ALA A 186 -5.44 11.49 -7.43
C ALA A 186 -5.79 12.67 -8.35
N SER A 187 -4.85 13.07 -9.21
CA SER A 187 -5.07 14.08 -10.25
C SER A 187 -4.57 13.56 -11.60
N PHE A 188 -5.46 13.60 -12.59
CA PHE A 188 -5.15 13.23 -13.97
C PHE A 188 -5.70 14.26 -14.96
N GLU A 189 -4.85 15.24 -15.31
CA GLU A 189 -5.24 16.43 -16.08
C GLU A 189 -5.32 16.17 -17.61
N VAL A 190 -6.11 15.17 -18.02
CA VAL A 190 -6.36 14.86 -19.43
C VAL A 190 -7.84 15.06 -19.77
N TRP A 191 -8.10 15.95 -20.73
CA TRP A 191 -9.45 16.27 -21.17
C TRP A 191 -10.21 15.02 -21.64
N GLY A 192 -11.43 14.85 -21.14
CA GLY A 192 -12.30 13.71 -21.46
C GLY A 192 -11.98 12.38 -20.74
N LEU A 193 -10.85 12.29 -20.01
CA LEU A 193 -10.45 11.07 -19.29
C LEU A 193 -10.28 11.27 -17.78
N GLN A 194 -10.20 12.51 -17.29
CA GLN A 194 -9.93 12.86 -15.90
C GLN A 194 -10.71 12.03 -14.88
N THR A 195 -12.03 12.23 -14.77
CA THR A 195 -12.88 11.57 -13.76
C THR A 195 -12.76 10.04 -13.81
N ARG A 196 -12.78 9.48 -15.03
CA ARG A 196 -12.70 8.02 -15.22
C ARG A 196 -11.37 7.44 -14.72
N VAL A 197 -10.26 8.14 -14.94
CA VAL A 197 -8.93 7.70 -14.49
C VAL A 197 -8.77 7.91 -12.98
N GLU A 198 -9.19 9.06 -12.46
CA GLU A 198 -9.14 9.37 -11.03
C GLU A 198 -9.96 8.37 -10.21
N ASP A 199 -11.20 8.07 -10.63
CA ASP A 199 -12.05 7.07 -9.99
C ASP A 199 -11.46 5.66 -10.06
N PHE A 200 -10.87 5.30 -11.21
CA PHE A 200 -10.20 4.01 -11.38
C PHE A 200 -9.02 3.87 -10.41
N ILE A 201 -8.19 4.90 -10.27
CA ILE A 201 -7.06 4.92 -9.34
C ILE A 201 -7.54 4.77 -7.90
N GLN A 202 -8.57 5.53 -7.51
CA GLN A 202 -9.16 5.43 -6.18
C GLN A 202 -9.67 4.02 -5.89
N LYS A 203 -10.35 3.39 -6.86
CA LYS A 203 -10.80 2.00 -6.74
C LYS A 203 -9.62 1.03 -6.56
N CYS A 204 -8.60 1.12 -7.41
CA CYS A 204 -7.43 0.25 -7.31
C CYS A 204 -6.72 0.38 -5.97
N ILE A 205 -6.55 1.61 -5.47
CA ILE A 205 -5.92 1.85 -4.17
C ILE A 205 -6.79 1.27 -3.06
N ARG A 206 -8.10 1.50 -3.08
CA ARG A 206 -9.03 0.92 -2.10
C ARG A 206 -8.97 -0.61 -2.07
N ASP A 207 -8.95 -1.26 -3.24
CA ASP A 207 -8.87 -2.72 -3.37
C ASP A 207 -7.56 -3.27 -2.76
N VAL A 208 -6.43 -2.61 -3.03
CA VAL A 208 -5.12 -2.97 -2.44
C VAL A 208 -5.11 -2.75 -0.94
N LEU A 209 -5.70 -1.64 -0.45
CA LEU A 209 -5.80 -1.37 0.98
C LEU A 209 -6.64 -2.44 1.68
N LEU A 210 -7.80 -2.80 1.14
CA LEU A 210 -8.64 -3.85 1.72
C LEU A 210 -7.88 -5.19 1.78
N LEU A 211 -7.32 -5.65 0.66
CA LEU A 211 -6.64 -6.93 0.58
C LEU A 211 -5.40 -6.98 1.49
N GLY A 212 -4.54 -5.96 1.42
CA GLY A 212 -3.32 -5.89 2.22
C GLY A 212 -3.61 -5.88 3.73
N HIS A 213 -4.63 -5.15 4.18
CA HIS A 213 -4.95 -5.13 5.62
C HIS A 213 -5.61 -6.43 6.09
N ARG A 214 -6.43 -7.09 5.26
CA ARG A 214 -6.92 -8.45 5.55
C ARG A 214 -5.77 -9.43 5.76
N GLN A 215 -4.81 -9.41 4.84
CA GLN A 215 -3.62 -10.25 4.89
C GLN A 215 -2.73 -9.92 6.10
N ALA A 216 -2.52 -8.64 6.41
CA ALA A 216 -1.76 -8.24 7.59
C ALA A 216 -2.34 -8.84 8.88
N PHE A 217 -3.67 -8.86 9.03
CA PHE A 217 -4.32 -9.47 10.19
C PHE A 217 -4.26 -11.01 10.15
N ALA A 218 -4.56 -11.62 9.00
CA ALA A 218 -4.54 -13.08 8.87
C ALA A 218 -3.14 -13.70 9.02
N TRP A 219 -2.08 -12.93 8.73
CA TRP A 219 -0.69 -13.35 8.89
C TRP A 219 -0.08 -12.95 10.23
N ILE A 220 -0.89 -12.46 11.19
CA ILE A 220 -0.41 -12.01 12.51
C ILE A 220 0.46 -13.06 13.21
N ASP A 221 0.10 -14.34 13.10
CA ASP A 221 0.87 -15.42 13.72
C ASP A 221 2.29 -15.57 13.14
N GLU A 222 2.58 -14.98 11.98
CA GLU A 222 3.88 -15.07 11.33
C GLU A 222 4.81 -13.91 11.69
N TRP A 223 4.26 -12.71 11.91
CA TRP A 223 5.06 -11.51 12.18
C TRP A 223 4.95 -11.00 13.62
N HIS A 224 3.96 -11.46 14.40
CA HIS A 224 3.82 -11.04 15.79
C HIS A 224 5.02 -11.51 16.61
N GLY A 225 5.67 -10.55 17.29
CA GLY A 225 6.90 -10.80 18.04
C GLY A 225 8.21 -10.59 17.26
N MET A 226 8.16 -10.32 15.94
CA MET A 226 9.34 -9.86 15.20
C MET A 226 9.82 -8.51 15.74
N SER A 227 11.13 -8.35 15.87
CA SER A 227 11.74 -7.03 16.06
C SER A 227 11.74 -6.23 14.76
N ILE A 228 12.04 -4.93 14.86
CA ILE A 228 12.22 -4.10 13.65
C ILE A 228 13.36 -4.64 12.77
N ASP A 229 14.42 -5.18 13.35
CA ASP A 229 15.56 -5.72 12.59
C ASP A 229 15.17 -7.00 11.86
N ASP A 230 14.39 -7.88 12.51
CA ASP A 230 13.90 -9.13 11.89
C ASP A 230 13.05 -8.84 10.66
N VAL A 231 12.09 -7.91 10.77
CA VAL A 231 11.21 -7.58 9.64
C VAL A 231 11.97 -6.86 8.52
N ARG A 232 13.02 -6.10 8.84
CA ARG A 232 13.89 -5.48 7.81
C ARG A 232 14.73 -6.51 7.06
N MET A 233 15.24 -7.52 7.74
CA MET A 233 15.90 -8.66 7.09
C MET A 233 14.93 -9.40 6.18
N TYR A 234 13.72 -9.69 6.67
CA TYR A 234 12.66 -10.31 5.88
C TYR A 234 12.29 -9.48 4.64
N GLU A 235 12.14 -8.16 4.81
CA GLU A 235 11.88 -7.22 3.71
C GLU A 235 12.95 -7.33 2.62
N LYS A 236 14.22 -7.32 3.03
CA LYS A 236 15.36 -7.39 2.12
C LYS A 236 15.36 -8.69 1.32
N ASP A 237 15.16 -9.83 1.99
CA ASP A 237 15.13 -11.15 1.36
C ASP A 237 13.99 -11.27 0.35
N LYS A 238 12.79 -10.81 0.73
CA LYS A 238 11.62 -10.84 -0.16
C LYS A 238 11.72 -9.85 -1.32
N GLN A 239 12.33 -8.68 -1.10
CA GLN A 239 12.62 -7.72 -2.17
C GLN A 239 13.58 -8.31 -3.20
N MET A 240 14.64 -9.01 -2.75
CA MET A 240 15.56 -9.70 -3.65
C MET A 240 14.84 -10.79 -4.46
N GLU A 241 14.04 -11.64 -3.80
CA GLU A 241 13.28 -12.70 -4.47
C GLU A 241 12.29 -12.13 -5.50
N ALA A 242 11.55 -11.07 -5.16
CA ALA A 242 10.59 -10.43 -6.05
C ALA A 242 11.26 -9.78 -7.26
N ASN A 243 12.38 -9.08 -7.04
CA ASN A 243 13.16 -8.46 -8.12
C ASN A 243 13.75 -9.52 -9.07
N ASP A 244 14.25 -10.63 -8.53
CA ASP A 244 14.80 -11.72 -9.34
C ASP A 244 13.74 -12.40 -10.19
N LYS A 245 12.54 -12.65 -9.64
CA LYS A 245 11.39 -13.14 -10.42
C LYS A 245 11.04 -12.21 -11.58
N LEU A 246 10.95 -10.91 -11.33
CA LEU A 246 10.65 -9.91 -12.37
C LEU A 246 11.72 -9.90 -13.47
N ARG A 247 13.01 -9.96 -13.11
CA ARG A 247 14.11 -9.98 -14.08
C ARG A 247 14.13 -11.23 -14.94
N GLN A 248 13.79 -12.39 -14.39
CA GLN A 248 13.72 -13.64 -15.13
C GLN A 248 12.57 -13.65 -16.15
N SER A 249 11.49 -12.94 -15.87
CA SER A 249 10.32 -12.84 -16.76
C SER A 249 10.44 -11.78 -17.86
N LEU A 250 11.41 -10.84 -17.76
CA LEU A 250 11.63 -9.80 -18.76
C LEU A 250 12.50 -10.30 -19.92
N PRO A 251 12.13 -10.06 -21.19
CA PRO A 251 12.97 -10.47 -22.32
C PRO A 251 14.34 -9.75 -22.32
N PRO A 252 15.42 -10.34 -22.87
CA PRO A 252 16.82 -9.86 -22.73
C PRO A 252 17.18 -8.51 -23.40
N ALA A 253 16.23 -7.60 -23.64
CA ALA A 253 16.44 -6.43 -24.50
C ALA A 253 16.30 -5.10 -23.75
N LEU A 254 16.85 -4.95 -22.54
CA LEU A 254 16.96 -3.64 -21.85
C LEU A 254 18.25 -3.48 -21.00
N GLU A 255 19.26 -4.36 -21.13
CA GLU A 255 20.52 -4.23 -20.36
C GLU A 255 21.50 -3.19 -20.92
N THR A 256 21.25 -2.56 -22.07
CA THR A 256 22.17 -1.59 -22.65
C THR A 256 21.72 -0.16 -22.43
N ASP A 257 22.06 0.42 -21.28
CA ASP A 257 22.42 1.85 -21.20
C ASP A 257 23.30 2.19 -19.97
N LYS A 258 24.26 1.31 -19.63
CA LYS A 258 25.26 1.56 -18.57
C LYS A 258 26.68 1.79 -19.10
N THR A 259 26.84 2.09 -20.39
CA THR A 259 28.16 2.31 -20.99
C THR A 259 28.17 3.55 -21.87
N GLN A 260 27.97 4.73 -21.27
CA GLN A 260 28.39 5.98 -21.90
C GLN A 260 28.48 7.19 -20.95
N GLU A 261 29.15 7.05 -19.80
CA GLU A 261 29.73 8.22 -19.10
C GLU A 261 31.13 7.88 -18.57
N SER A 262 32.08 7.83 -19.50
CA SER A 262 33.49 8.02 -19.20
C SER A 262 34.18 8.55 -20.45
N ASN A 263 34.15 9.88 -20.59
CA ASN A 263 35.14 10.66 -21.34
C ASN A 263 35.57 11.82 -20.45
#